data_AF-A0A7S0IX90-F1
#
_entry.id   AF-A0A7S0IX90-F1
#
_cell.length_a   1.000
_cell.length_b   1.000
_cell.length_c   1.000
_cell.angle_alpha   90.00
_cell.angle_beta   90.00
_cell.angle_gamma   90.00
#
_symmetry.space_group_name_H-M   'P 1'
#
loop_
_entity.id
_entity.type
_entity.pdbx_description
1 polymer ?
#
loop_
_entity_poly.entity_id
_entity_poly.type
_entity_poly.pdbx_seq_one_letter_code
_entity_poly.pdbx_strand_id
1 'polypeptide(L)'
;NQGTCKHGHRRLRIVTAPFARAEMVTLTEESPDGLVSNVKPAAEMSAAELEQLASDPRIRELQYKLRHGGEKFKLQVTNQKPQEIRAIHVPEDATPEQQHAALQEAMRQEQLNTQRSEEEERRRQREAHVKRMQRSDVWCYVVEGAGCSQLNGEYHRTGESVRNGARVYGGPDGFVMSREVISGGEGWIIGQAPRAFYAYQTKDTLAPESHWSVQEHGKEPSPTVKAVEPFEAVEAAKQAGNGAFKGADFAGAVEKYDEALSIA
;
A
#
# COMPACT_ATOMS: atom_id res chain seq x y z
N ASN A 1 5.82 55.70 36.73
CA ASN A 1 5.85 55.34 35.30
C ASN A 1 6.63 54.05 35.10
N GLN A 2 5.98 52.90 35.26
CA GLN A 2 6.51 51.59 34.86
C GLN A 2 5.78 51.20 33.57
N GLY A 3 6.51 51.17 32.45
CA GLY A 3 6.00 50.75 31.15
C GLY A 3 6.06 49.24 31.01
N THR A 4 4.93 48.61 30.67
CA THR A 4 4.84 47.18 30.39
C THR A 4 5.04 46.93 28.89
N CYS A 5 6.18 46.34 28.53
CA CYS A 5 6.47 45.88 27.17
C CYS A 5 5.71 44.58 26.87
N LYS A 6 4.70 44.66 26.00
CA LYS A 6 3.96 43.50 25.48
C LYS A 6 4.82 42.77 24.44
N HIS A 7 5.26 41.55 24.75
CA HIS A 7 5.98 40.68 23.83
C HIS A 7 4.96 39.95 22.93
N GLY A 8 5.10 40.12 21.61
CA GLY A 8 4.26 39.46 20.60
C GLY A 8 5.01 38.30 19.96
N HIS A 9 4.54 37.08 20.18
CA HIS A 9 5.04 35.87 19.55
C HIS A 9 4.72 35.85 18.04
N ARG A 10 5.71 35.66 17.17
CA ARG A 10 5.50 35.37 15.74
C ARG A 10 5.75 33.89 15.46
N ARG A 11 4.71 33.18 14.99
CA ARG A 11 4.81 31.80 14.50
C ARG A 11 5.10 31.81 13.01
N LEU A 12 6.23 31.23 12.59
CA LEU A 12 6.46 30.85 11.20
C LEU A 12 5.89 29.45 10.96
N ARG A 13 5.00 29.33 9.98
CA ARG A 13 4.50 28.05 9.46
C ARG A 13 5.23 27.77 8.16
N ILE A 14 5.95 26.65 8.10
CA ILE A 14 6.49 26.12 6.84
C ILE A 14 5.59 24.95 6.45
N VAL A 15 4.99 25.05 5.27
CA VAL A 15 4.23 23.96 4.63
C VAL A 15 5.16 23.38 3.57
N THR A 16 5.75 22.23 3.83
CA THR A 16 6.49 21.46 2.82
C THR A 16 5.56 20.39 2.24
N ALA A 17 5.18 20.58 0.98
CA ALA A 17 4.50 19.55 0.21
C ALA A 17 5.51 18.46 -0.22
N PRO A 18 5.14 17.17 -0.22
CA PRO A 18 6.00 16.14 -0.76
C PRO A 18 6.08 16.28 -2.29
N PHE A 19 7.31 16.28 -2.81
CA PHE A 19 7.63 16.13 -4.22
C PHE A 19 7.10 14.77 -4.72
N ALA A 20 5.92 14.77 -5.33
CA ALA A 20 5.48 13.68 -6.18
C ALA A 20 6.17 13.81 -7.54
N ARG A 21 6.74 12.70 -8.02
CA ARG A 21 7.30 12.59 -9.37
C ARG A 21 6.24 13.01 -10.40
N ALA A 22 6.65 13.87 -11.32
CA ALA A 22 5.85 14.26 -12.47
C ALA A 22 5.70 13.07 -13.42
N GLU A 23 4.53 12.42 -13.38
CA GLU A 23 3.95 11.80 -14.57
C GLU A 23 3.11 12.86 -15.28
N MET A 24 3.50 13.21 -16.51
CA MET A 24 2.69 14.05 -17.39
C MET A 24 1.46 13.24 -17.83
N VAL A 25 0.40 13.31 -17.03
CA VAL A 25 -0.95 12.94 -17.45
C VAL A 25 -1.63 14.21 -17.91
N THR A 26 -1.81 14.33 -19.23
CA THR A 26 -2.71 15.32 -19.82
C THR A 26 -4.15 14.82 -19.61
N LEU A 27 -4.76 15.26 -18.51
CA LEU A 27 -6.21 15.18 -18.30
C LEU A 27 -6.78 16.58 -18.45
N THR A 28 -7.58 16.75 -19.50
CA THR A 28 -8.55 17.83 -19.65
C THR A 28 -9.62 17.67 -18.59
N GLU A 29 -9.58 18.47 -17.52
CA GLU A 29 -10.66 18.60 -16.55
C GLU A 29 -11.58 19.76 -16.95
N GLU A 30 -12.76 19.43 -17.47
CA GLU A 30 -13.96 20.22 -17.20
C GLU A 30 -14.42 19.86 -15.79
N SER A 31 -14.27 20.80 -14.85
CA SER A 31 -14.79 20.67 -13.49
C SER A 31 -16.18 21.33 -13.41
N PRO A 32 -17.25 20.58 -13.11
CA PRO A 32 -18.56 21.14 -12.83
C PRO A 32 -18.69 21.32 -11.32
N ASP A 33 -18.37 22.52 -10.84
CA ASP A 33 -19.10 23.23 -9.79
C ASP A 33 -18.29 24.44 -9.33
N GLY A 34 -18.71 25.60 -9.84
CA GLY A 34 -18.16 26.89 -9.46
C GLY A 34 -18.50 27.24 -8.02
N LEU A 35 -17.51 27.12 -7.14
CA LEU A 35 -17.43 27.88 -5.89
C LEU A 35 -16.13 28.68 -5.89
N VAL A 36 -16.07 29.65 -6.81
CA VAL A 36 -15.13 30.76 -6.71
C VAL A 36 -15.57 31.60 -5.51
N SER A 37 -14.99 31.31 -4.34
CA SER A 37 -15.19 32.15 -3.17
C SER A 37 -14.50 33.51 -3.41
N ASN A 38 -15.26 34.45 -3.95
CA ASN A 38 -14.95 35.88 -3.92
C ASN A 38 -15.03 36.35 -2.46
N VAL A 39 -14.07 35.94 -1.64
CA VAL A 39 -13.92 36.46 -0.28
C VAL A 39 -13.33 37.85 -0.43
N LYS A 40 -14.18 38.87 -0.32
CA LYS A 40 -13.73 40.26 -0.27
C LYS A 40 -12.70 40.41 0.88
N PRO A 41 -11.57 41.10 0.66
CA PRO A 41 -10.64 41.38 1.74
C PRO A 41 -11.37 42.17 2.84
N ALA A 42 -11.01 41.92 4.10
CA ALA A 42 -11.70 42.49 5.28
C ALA A 42 -11.79 44.03 5.27
N ALA A 43 -10.92 44.71 4.50
CA ALA A 43 -10.93 46.16 4.32
C ALA A 43 -12.11 46.67 3.46
N GLU A 44 -12.73 45.80 2.66
CA GLU A 44 -13.84 46.14 1.75
C GLU A 44 -15.20 45.64 2.25
N MET A 45 -15.23 45.04 3.45
CA MET A 45 -16.45 44.52 4.05
C MET A 45 -17.18 45.62 4.82
N SER A 46 -18.49 45.71 4.62
CA SER A 46 -19.33 46.62 5.40
C SER A 46 -19.41 46.17 6.87
N ALA A 47 -19.71 47.10 7.77
CA ALA A 47 -19.83 46.81 9.20
C ALA A 47 -20.87 45.72 9.52
N ALA A 48 -21.96 45.67 8.74
CA ALA A 48 -23.00 44.65 8.89
C ALA A 48 -22.53 43.26 8.44
N GLU A 49 -21.72 43.16 7.38
CA GLU A 49 -21.15 41.88 6.92
C GLU A 49 -20.10 41.35 7.90
N LEU A 50 -19.30 42.23 8.50
CA LEU A 50 -18.36 41.87 9.56
C LEU A 50 -19.07 41.38 10.83
N GLU A 51 -20.20 41.99 11.19
CA GLU A 51 -21.01 41.55 12.31
C GLU A 51 -21.68 40.20 12.05
N GLN A 52 -22.14 39.96 10.81
CA GLN A 52 -22.69 38.68 10.41
C GLN A 52 -21.64 37.55 10.43
N LEU A 53 -20.41 37.80 9.97
CA LEU A 53 -19.29 36.85 10.11
C LEU A 53 -18.89 36.63 11.58
N ALA A 54 -18.88 37.68 12.41
CA ALA A 54 -18.62 37.55 13.84
C ALA A 54 -19.75 36.82 14.60
N SER A 55 -20.93 36.73 14.01
CA SER A 55 -22.05 35.95 14.52
C SER A 55 -22.05 34.49 14.06
N ASP A 56 -21.19 34.10 13.10
CA ASP A 56 -21.06 32.70 12.66
C ASP A 56 -20.56 31.83 13.84
N PRO A 57 -21.30 30.76 14.20
CA PRO A 57 -20.92 29.84 15.28
C PRO A 57 -19.50 29.30 15.15
N ARG A 58 -19.04 29.03 13.92
CA ARG A 58 -17.72 28.45 13.65
C ARG A 58 -16.60 29.45 13.93
N ILE A 59 -16.83 30.73 13.61
CA ILE A 59 -15.87 31.81 13.86
C ILE A 59 -15.80 32.11 15.37
N ARG A 60 -16.94 32.11 16.06
CA ARG A 60 -16.98 32.25 17.53
C ARG A 60 -16.25 31.10 18.23
N GLU A 61 -16.44 29.87 17.77
CA GLU A 61 -15.73 28.71 18.30
C GLU A 61 -14.22 28.81 18.06
N LEU A 62 -13.79 29.24 16.87
CA LEU A 62 -12.38 29.53 16.57
C LEU A 62 -11.78 30.64 17.44
N GLN A 63 -12.51 31.74 17.65
CA GLN A 63 -12.08 32.84 18.52
C GLN A 63 -12.01 32.42 19.99
N TYR A 64 -12.98 31.63 20.46
CA TYR A 64 -12.98 31.04 21.79
C TYR A 64 -11.77 30.11 21.98
N LYS A 65 -11.52 29.21 21.03
CA LYS A 65 -10.37 28.28 21.05
C LYS A 65 -9.02 29.01 20.97
N LEU A 66 -8.93 30.10 20.21
CA LEU A 66 -7.74 30.97 20.15
C LEU A 66 -7.49 31.71 21.48
N ARG A 67 -8.56 32.19 22.16
CA ARG A 67 -8.44 32.87 23.46
C ARG A 67 -8.13 31.93 24.61
N HIS A 68 -8.60 30.69 24.56
CA HIS A 68 -8.49 29.74 25.68
C HIS A 68 -7.37 28.70 25.54
N GLY A 69 -6.53 28.81 24.50
CA GLY A 69 -5.20 28.20 24.48
C GLY A 69 -5.15 26.67 24.61
N GLY A 70 -6.18 25.94 24.15
CA GLY A 70 -6.25 24.50 24.36
C GLY A 70 -7.03 23.77 23.27
N GLU A 71 -6.32 23.31 22.25
CA GLU A 71 -6.29 21.90 21.83
C GLU A 71 -5.45 21.78 20.56
N LYS A 72 -4.52 20.82 20.57
CA LYS A 72 -3.63 20.53 19.44
C LYS A 72 -4.49 20.14 18.25
N PHE A 73 -4.38 20.89 17.14
CA PHE A 73 -4.98 20.52 15.86
C PHE A 73 -4.53 19.10 15.49
N LYS A 74 -5.42 18.11 15.62
CA LYS A 74 -5.36 16.90 14.79
C LYS A 74 -6.07 17.26 13.49
N LEU A 75 -5.33 17.83 12.55
CA LEU A 75 -5.79 17.81 11.16
C LEU A 75 -5.91 16.33 10.78
N GLN A 76 -7.14 15.84 10.66
CA GLN A 76 -7.40 14.56 10.01
C GLN A 76 -7.05 14.76 8.53
N VAL A 77 -5.77 14.64 8.20
CA VAL A 77 -5.35 14.34 6.84
C VAL A 77 -5.78 12.90 6.60
N THR A 78 -6.63 12.74 5.60
CA THR A 78 -7.24 11.51 5.15
C THR A 78 -6.29 10.31 5.15
N ASN A 79 -6.69 9.26 5.89
CA ASN A 79 -6.35 7.85 5.73
C ASN A 79 -4.91 7.33 5.76
N GLN A 80 -3.88 8.12 6.04
CA GLN A 80 -2.56 7.58 6.35
C GLN A 80 -1.98 8.28 7.57
N LYS A 81 -1.66 7.47 8.60
CA LYS A 81 -1.10 7.79 9.93
C LYS A 81 -0.97 9.28 10.27
N PRO A 82 -1.60 9.79 11.36
CA PRO A 82 -1.43 11.17 11.79
C PRO A 82 0.06 11.46 11.98
N GLN A 83 0.63 12.27 11.09
CA GLN A 83 1.97 12.81 11.29
C GLN A 83 1.89 13.76 12.47
N GLU A 84 2.50 13.39 13.59
CA GLU A 84 2.72 14.31 14.69
C GLU A 84 3.67 15.40 14.20
N ILE A 85 3.11 16.55 13.80
CA ILE A 85 3.90 17.77 13.58
C ILE A 85 4.49 18.14 14.95
N ARG A 86 5.69 17.65 15.25
CA ARG A 86 6.45 18.08 16.41
C ARG A 86 6.82 19.53 16.16
N ALA A 87 6.21 20.43 16.92
CA ALA A 87 6.56 21.85 16.87
C ALA A 87 8.06 21.98 17.14
N ILE A 88 8.80 22.46 16.14
CA ILE A 88 10.22 22.80 16.31
C ILE A 88 10.24 23.96 17.29
N HIS A 89 10.69 23.70 18.51
CA HIS A 89 10.74 24.70 19.56
C HIS A 89 11.98 25.56 19.32
N VAL A 90 11.80 26.70 18.65
CA VAL A 90 12.86 27.68 18.43
C VAL A 90 12.81 28.70 19.57
N PRO A 91 13.88 28.86 20.38
CA PRO A 91 13.94 29.89 21.41
C PRO A 91 13.82 31.30 20.81
N GLU A 92 13.12 32.21 21.50
CA GLU A 92 12.79 33.54 20.94
C GLU A 92 14.01 34.47 20.80
N ASP A 93 15.06 34.21 21.57
CA ASP A 93 16.31 34.98 21.53
C ASP A 93 17.36 34.38 20.58
N ALA A 94 16.97 33.37 19.78
CA ALA A 94 17.89 32.69 18.88
C ALA A 94 18.28 33.58 17.70
N THR A 95 19.59 33.72 17.45
CA THR A 95 20.09 34.44 16.28
C THR A 95 19.64 33.77 14.98
N PRO A 96 19.54 34.48 13.84
CA PRO A 96 19.14 33.88 12.56
C PRO A 96 19.99 32.66 12.16
N GLU A 97 21.28 32.67 12.53
CA GLU A 97 22.19 31.52 12.32
C GLU A 97 21.80 30.32 13.17
N GLN A 98 21.41 30.53 14.43
CA GLN A 98 20.92 29.46 15.31
C GLN A 98 19.59 28.89 14.82
N GLN A 99 18.71 29.73 14.26
CA GLN A 99 17.45 29.28 13.66
C GLN A 99 17.69 28.41 12.43
N HIS A 100 18.63 28.81 11.57
CA HIS A 100 19.01 28.03 10.38
C HIS A 100 19.68 26.71 10.76
N ALA A 101 20.58 26.71 11.75
CA ALA A 101 21.20 25.49 12.27
C ALA A 101 20.16 24.53 12.88
N ALA A 102 19.19 25.05 13.64
CA ALA A 102 18.10 24.24 14.19
C ALA A 102 17.21 23.62 13.10
N LEU A 103 16.97 24.36 12.00
CA LEU A 103 16.22 23.84 10.85
C LEU A 103 16.99 22.74 10.13
N GLN A 104 18.29 22.95 9.86
CA GLN A 104 19.15 21.93 9.23
C GLN A 104 19.22 20.66 10.08
N GLU A 105 19.32 20.80 11.41
CA GLU A 105 19.32 19.67 12.33
C GLU A 105 17.98 18.93 12.32
N ALA A 106 16.85 19.65 12.30
CA ALA A 106 15.52 19.06 12.20
C ALA A 106 15.35 18.26 10.90
N MET A 107 15.78 18.80 9.75
CA MET A 107 15.74 18.10 8.47
C MET A 107 16.62 16.84 8.47
N ARG A 108 17.82 16.91 9.04
CA ARG A 108 18.71 15.74 9.18
C ARG A 108 18.08 14.66 10.04
N GLN A 109 17.47 15.05 11.17
CA GLN A 109 16.79 14.12 12.07
C GLN A 109 15.58 13.44 11.39
N GLU A 110 14.83 14.18 10.58
CA GLU A 110 13.73 13.64 9.79
C GLU A 110 14.24 12.61 8.77
N GLN A 111 15.30 12.93 8.01
CA GLN A 111 15.92 11.98 7.07
C GLN A 111 16.36 10.68 7.77
N LEU A 112 16.99 10.78 8.94
CA LEU A 112 17.40 9.61 9.72
C LEU A 112 16.20 8.79 10.22
N ASN A 113 15.13 9.45 10.64
CA ASN A 113 13.90 8.78 11.07
C ASN A 113 13.22 8.05 9.91
N THR A 114 13.18 8.68 8.73
CA THR A 114 12.66 8.08 7.50
C THR A 114 13.46 6.84 7.13
N GLN A 115 14.80 6.95 7.06
CA GLN A 115 15.67 5.80 6.77
C GLN A 115 15.48 4.65 7.77
N ARG A 116 15.37 4.96 9.07
CA ARG A 116 15.09 3.94 10.10
C ARG A 116 13.75 3.27 9.88
N SER A 117 12.71 4.03 9.53
CA SER A 117 11.38 3.48 9.29
C SER A 117 11.33 2.56 8.06
N GLU A 118 11.99 2.96 6.97
CA GLU A 118 12.12 2.14 5.74
C GLU A 118 12.92 0.86 6.02
N GLU A 119 14.00 0.95 6.78
CA GLU A 119 14.80 -0.22 7.14
C GLU A 119 14.04 -1.20 8.04
N GLU A 120 13.32 -0.70 9.06
CA GLU A 120 12.44 -1.53 9.88
C GLU A 120 11.35 -2.21 9.06
N GLU A 121 10.76 -1.51 8.11
CA GLU A 121 9.74 -2.06 7.21
C GLU A 121 10.33 -3.18 6.33
N ARG A 122 11.48 -2.95 5.70
CA ARG A 122 12.20 -4.00 4.95
C ARG A 122 12.54 -5.20 5.85
N ARG A 123 12.95 -4.96 7.10
CA ARG A 123 13.25 -6.05 8.04
C ARG A 123 12.00 -6.88 8.33
N ARG A 124 10.86 -6.22 8.62
CA ARG A 124 9.58 -6.92 8.83
C ARG A 124 9.14 -7.70 7.61
N GLN A 125 9.26 -7.12 6.40
CA GLN A 125 8.95 -7.81 5.15
C GLN A 125 9.83 -9.05 4.95
N ARG A 126 11.14 -8.95 5.21
CA ARG A 126 12.06 -10.10 5.16
C ARG A 126 11.71 -11.17 6.19
N GLU A 127 11.46 -10.79 7.44
CA GLU A 127 11.07 -11.73 8.50
C GLU A 127 9.73 -12.43 8.18
N ALA A 128 8.75 -11.68 7.68
CA ALA A 128 7.47 -12.23 7.24
C ALA A 128 7.66 -13.20 6.07
N HIS A 129 8.50 -12.85 5.10
CA HIS A 129 8.83 -13.71 3.97
C HIS A 129 9.52 -15.02 4.41
N VAL A 130 10.50 -14.96 5.32
CA VAL A 130 11.16 -16.16 5.87
C VAL A 130 10.17 -17.04 6.65
N LYS A 131 9.32 -16.44 7.50
CA LYS A 131 8.28 -17.17 8.22
C LYS A 131 7.27 -17.82 7.28
N ARG A 132 6.91 -17.13 6.19
CA ARG A 132 6.06 -17.66 5.12
C ARG A 132 6.74 -18.88 4.50
N MET A 133 8.00 -18.78 4.05
CA MET A 133 8.76 -19.91 3.48
C MET A 133 8.86 -21.12 4.42
N GLN A 134 8.99 -20.90 5.73
CA GLN A 134 9.04 -22.00 6.71
C GLN A 134 7.68 -22.68 6.94
N ARG A 135 6.58 -21.96 6.74
CA ARG A 135 5.21 -22.45 6.95
C ARG A 135 4.52 -22.89 5.66
N SER A 136 5.03 -22.49 4.52
CA SER A 136 4.27 -22.45 3.29
C SER A 136 4.17 -23.81 2.64
N ASP A 137 3.21 -24.58 3.11
CA ASP A 137 2.54 -25.56 2.28
C ASP A 137 1.49 -24.77 1.45
N VAL A 138 1.89 -24.16 0.33
CA VAL A 138 0.98 -23.38 -0.55
C VAL A 138 0.01 -24.31 -1.26
N TRP A 139 -1.31 -24.10 -1.13
CA TRP A 139 -2.31 -25.03 -1.68
C TRP A 139 -2.38 -24.99 -3.20
N CYS A 140 -2.52 -23.79 -3.76
CA CYS A 140 -2.51 -23.56 -5.20
C CYS A 140 -1.87 -22.20 -5.49
N TYR A 141 -1.56 -21.99 -6.75
CA TYR A 141 -1.13 -20.69 -7.25
C TYR A 141 -2.11 -20.19 -8.30
N VAL A 142 -2.47 -18.92 -8.23
CA VAL A 142 -3.27 -18.27 -9.27
C VAL A 142 -2.31 -17.47 -10.16
N VAL A 143 -2.29 -17.80 -11.45
CA VAL A 143 -1.46 -17.13 -12.45
C VAL A 143 -2.36 -16.23 -13.28
N GLU A 144 -2.03 -14.95 -13.32
CA GLU A 144 -2.79 -13.92 -14.04
C GLU A 144 -1.86 -13.01 -14.84
N GLY A 145 -2.41 -12.33 -15.85
CA GLY A 145 -1.65 -11.32 -16.60
C GLY A 145 -0.55 -11.89 -17.50
N ALA A 146 -0.52 -13.19 -17.78
CA ALA A 146 0.38 -13.75 -18.78
C ALA A 146 -0.03 -13.28 -20.19
N GLY A 147 0.95 -12.93 -21.03
CA GLY A 147 0.74 -12.62 -22.45
C GLY A 147 0.25 -13.80 -23.29
N CYS A 148 0.31 -15.01 -22.74
CA CYS A 148 -0.33 -16.20 -23.28
C CYS A 148 -1.53 -16.56 -22.39
N SER A 149 -2.74 -16.30 -22.87
CA SER A 149 -3.97 -16.48 -22.09
C SER A 149 -4.17 -17.91 -21.57
N GLN A 150 -3.69 -18.91 -22.30
CA GLN A 150 -3.77 -20.33 -21.95
C GLN A 150 -2.98 -20.69 -20.68
N LEU A 151 -2.02 -19.84 -20.27
CA LEU A 151 -1.24 -20.03 -19.06
C LEU A 151 -1.91 -19.45 -17.80
N ASN A 152 -2.90 -18.56 -17.98
CA ASN A 152 -3.61 -17.97 -16.86
C ASN A 152 -4.60 -18.97 -16.27
N GLY A 153 -4.67 -19.04 -14.95
CA GLY A 153 -5.56 -19.94 -14.23
C GLY A 153 -4.98 -20.42 -12.91
N GLU A 154 -5.65 -21.40 -12.32
CA GLU A 154 -5.26 -22.00 -11.05
C GLU A 154 -4.33 -23.20 -11.28
N TYR A 155 -3.23 -23.23 -10.53
CA TYR A 155 -2.22 -24.28 -10.55
C TYR A 155 -2.30 -25.03 -9.23
N HIS A 156 -2.89 -26.21 -9.27
CA HIS A 156 -3.12 -27.06 -8.10
C HIS A 156 -1.98 -28.04 -7.91
N ARG A 157 -1.70 -28.44 -6.67
CA ARG A 157 -0.67 -29.44 -6.37
C ARG A 157 -0.94 -30.74 -7.12
N THR A 158 0.08 -31.26 -7.80
CA THR A 158 0.03 -32.57 -8.45
C THR A 158 0.43 -33.67 -7.46
N GLY A 159 -0.45 -33.94 -6.50
CA GLY A 159 -0.26 -34.95 -5.45
C GLY A 159 0.94 -34.66 -4.53
N GLU A 160 1.68 -35.70 -4.17
CA GLU A 160 2.88 -35.62 -3.31
C GLU A 160 4.17 -35.35 -4.09
N SER A 161 4.08 -35.05 -5.39
CA SER A 161 5.25 -34.85 -6.25
C SER A 161 6.07 -33.65 -5.79
N VAL A 162 7.28 -33.92 -5.30
CA VAL A 162 8.29 -32.92 -4.97
C VAL A 162 9.43 -33.02 -5.98
N ARG A 163 9.74 -31.90 -6.64
CA ARG A 163 10.85 -31.78 -7.59
C ARG A 163 11.79 -30.69 -7.11
N ASN A 164 13.06 -31.04 -6.97
CA ASN A 164 14.10 -30.11 -6.51
C ASN A 164 13.75 -29.36 -5.20
N GLY A 165 13.14 -30.05 -4.23
CA GLY A 165 12.80 -29.50 -2.93
C GLY A 165 11.55 -28.60 -2.89
N ALA A 166 10.81 -28.47 -4.00
CA ALA A 166 9.53 -27.77 -4.03
C ALA A 166 8.43 -28.66 -4.64
N ARG A 167 7.18 -28.38 -4.27
CA ARG A 167 6.01 -29.06 -4.86
C ARG A 167 5.83 -28.68 -6.33
N VAL A 168 5.27 -29.60 -7.09
CA VAL A 168 4.87 -29.38 -8.50
C VAL A 168 3.39 -29.03 -8.56
N TYR A 169 3.05 -28.04 -9.38
CA TYR A 169 1.68 -27.57 -9.55
C TYR A 169 1.25 -27.72 -11.01
N GLY A 170 0.16 -28.46 -11.23
CA GLY A 170 -0.46 -28.63 -12.53
C GLY A 170 -1.50 -27.54 -12.76
N GLY A 171 -1.37 -26.85 -13.89
CA GLY A 171 -2.27 -25.79 -14.32
C GLY A 171 -3.19 -26.23 -15.46
N PRO A 172 -3.87 -25.25 -16.09
CA PRO A 172 -4.74 -25.50 -17.25
C PRO A 172 -3.95 -26.06 -18.44
N ASP A 173 -4.64 -26.71 -19.37
CA ASP A 173 -4.10 -27.18 -20.67
C ASP A 173 -2.82 -28.07 -20.59
N GLY A 174 -2.56 -28.68 -19.44
CA GLY A 174 -1.36 -29.49 -19.19
C GLY A 174 -0.09 -28.67 -18.96
N PHE A 175 -0.21 -27.37 -18.68
CA PHE A 175 0.89 -26.55 -18.19
C PHE A 175 1.25 -26.95 -16.76
N VAL A 176 2.51 -26.78 -16.42
CA VAL A 176 3.07 -27.14 -15.12
C VAL A 176 3.91 -25.98 -14.61
N MET A 177 3.79 -25.70 -13.32
CA MET A 177 4.69 -24.84 -12.58
C MET A 177 5.55 -25.69 -11.64
N SER A 178 6.86 -25.67 -11.86
CA SER A 178 7.82 -26.44 -11.07
C SER A 178 9.11 -25.66 -10.83
N ARG A 179 9.82 -26.04 -9.77
CA ARG A 179 11.18 -25.59 -9.49
C ARG A 179 12.17 -26.50 -10.22
N GLU A 180 13.01 -25.93 -11.07
CA GLU A 180 14.03 -26.64 -11.85
C GLU A 180 15.44 -26.22 -11.45
N VAL A 181 16.36 -27.18 -11.46
CA VAL A 181 17.80 -26.96 -11.29
C VAL A 181 18.45 -27.34 -12.63
N ILE A 182 18.98 -26.34 -13.32
CA ILE A 182 19.61 -26.47 -14.64
C ILE A 182 21.09 -26.06 -14.49
N SER A 183 21.98 -26.53 -15.37
CA SER A 183 23.44 -26.35 -15.29
C SER A 183 23.98 -24.90 -15.28
N GLY A 184 23.12 -23.88 -15.12
CA GLY A 184 23.47 -22.48 -14.94
C GLY A 184 22.67 -21.75 -13.86
N GLY A 185 21.81 -22.45 -13.10
CA GLY A 185 21.00 -21.84 -12.04
C GLY A 185 19.82 -22.69 -11.59
N GLU A 186 19.20 -22.25 -10.50
CA GLU A 186 17.94 -22.81 -9.99
C GLU A 186 16.85 -21.74 -10.01
N GLY A 187 15.61 -22.18 -10.22
CA GLY A 187 14.50 -21.25 -10.33
C GLY A 187 13.17 -21.92 -10.59
N TRP A 188 12.12 -21.10 -10.66
CA TRP A 188 10.78 -21.52 -11.02
C TRP A 188 10.56 -21.39 -12.52
N ILE A 189 9.83 -22.34 -13.09
CA ILE A 189 9.44 -22.35 -14.49
C ILE A 189 7.93 -22.58 -14.58
N ILE A 190 7.28 -21.84 -15.49
CA ILE A 190 5.92 -22.13 -15.96
C ILE A 190 6.03 -22.54 -17.42
N GLY A 191 5.52 -23.72 -17.76
CA GLY A 191 5.55 -24.21 -19.13
C GLY A 191 5.03 -25.63 -19.29
N GLN A 192 5.31 -26.23 -20.44
CA GLN A 192 4.92 -27.59 -20.77
C GLN A 192 6.15 -28.29 -21.33
N ALA A 193 6.66 -29.31 -20.62
CA ALA A 193 7.91 -29.96 -20.99
C ALA A 193 7.91 -30.42 -22.46
N PRO A 194 8.94 -30.11 -23.25
CA PRO A 194 10.24 -29.53 -22.87
C PRO A 194 10.33 -27.99 -22.94
N ARG A 195 9.20 -27.29 -23.12
CA ARG A 195 9.15 -25.84 -23.38
C ARG A 195 8.89 -25.01 -22.12
N ALA A 196 9.75 -24.03 -21.87
CA ALA A 196 9.53 -23.01 -20.85
C ALA A 196 8.91 -21.75 -21.48
N PHE A 197 7.91 -21.17 -20.81
CA PHE A 197 7.27 -19.92 -21.24
C PHE A 197 7.70 -18.75 -20.37
N TYR A 198 7.72 -18.96 -19.06
CA TYR A 198 8.20 -17.99 -18.09
C TYR A 198 9.13 -18.68 -17.10
N ALA A 199 10.19 -17.96 -16.68
CA ALA A 199 11.10 -18.47 -15.67
C ALA A 199 11.54 -17.34 -14.72
N TYR A 200 11.85 -17.71 -13.48
CA TYR A 200 12.42 -16.80 -12.50
C TYR A 200 13.52 -17.49 -11.72
N GLN A 201 14.73 -16.91 -11.75
CA GLN A 201 15.88 -17.46 -11.04
C GLN A 201 15.78 -17.13 -9.55
N THR A 202 15.62 -18.15 -8.72
CA THR A 202 15.63 -18.01 -7.27
C THR A 202 15.97 -19.35 -6.61
N LYS A 203 16.55 -19.25 -5.42
CA LYS A 203 16.80 -20.40 -4.54
C LYS A 203 15.56 -20.77 -3.72
N ASP A 204 14.56 -19.90 -3.68
CA ASP A 204 13.41 -20.05 -2.80
C ASP A 204 12.53 -21.25 -3.22
N THR A 205 11.91 -21.87 -2.22
CA THR A 205 10.93 -22.95 -2.40
C THR A 205 9.51 -22.43 -2.64
N LEU A 206 9.34 -21.10 -2.67
CA LEU A 206 8.11 -20.41 -3.03
C LEU A 206 8.26 -19.77 -4.40
N ALA A 207 7.21 -19.86 -5.21
CA ALA A 207 7.19 -19.17 -6.48
C ALA A 207 7.13 -17.64 -6.26
N PRO A 208 7.85 -16.85 -7.06
CA PRO A 208 7.86 -15.40 -6.97
C PRO A 208 6.55 -14.82 -7.49
N GLU A 209 6.10 -13.73 -6.87
CA GLU A 209 4.81 -13.12 -7.20
C GLU A 209 4.83 -12.33 -8.51
N SER A 210 6.00 -11.82 -8.92
CA SER A 210 6.16 -10.93 -10.07
C SER A 210 7.57 -11.02 -10.68
N HIS A 211 7.82 -10.22 -11.72
CA HIS A 211 9.12 -10.08 -12.40
C HIS A 211 9.63 -11.35 -13.08
N TRP A 212 8.71 -12.17 -13.59
CA TRP A 212 9.03 -13.35 -14.36
C TRP A 212 9.71 -12.99 -15.68
N SER A 213 10.81 -13.66 -16.01
CA SER A 213 11.48 -13.49 -17.29
C SER A 213 10.76 -14.29 -18.37
N VAL A 214 10.32 -13.59 -19.42
CA VAL A 214 9.75 -14.21 -20.62
C VAL A 214 10.82 -15.05 -21.33
N GLN A 215 10.50 -16.32 -21.60
CA GLN A 215 11.38 -17.26 -22.30
C GLN A 215 11.01 -17.35 -23.79
N GLU A 216 11.70 -18.20 -24.55
CA GLU A 216 11.54 -18.36 -26.01
C GLU A 216 10.08 -18.52 -26.47
N HIS A 217 9.24 -19.21 -25.70
CA HIS A 217 7.83 -19.45 -26.04
C HIS A 217 6.84 -18.55 -25.31
N GLY A 218 7.30 -17.76 -24.34
CA GLY A 218 6.47 -16.81 -23.61
C GLY A 218 6.16 -15.55 -24.42
N LYS A 219 5.22 -14.74 -23.94
CA LYS A 219 4.88 -13.43 -24.51
C LYS A 219 4.69 -12.42 -23.39
N GLU A 220 5.04 -11.17 -23.65
CA GLU A 220 4.67 -10.08 -22.76
C GLU A 220 3.14 -9.87 -22.78
N PRO A 221 2.52 -9.45 -21.66
CA PRO A 221 3.14 -9.19 -20.36
C PRO A 221 3.60 -10.46 -19.60
N SER A 222 4.66 -10.32 -18.81
CA SER A 222 5.04 -11.33 -17.81
C SER A 222 3.92 -11.56 -16.77
N PRO A 223 3.70 -12.80 -16.32
CA PRO A 223 2.62 -13.12 -15.40
C PRO A 223 2.87 -12.56 -13.99
N THR A 224 1.77 -12.36 -13.28
CA THR A 224 1.73 -12.23 -11.82
C THR A 224 1.21 -13.53 -11.21
N VAL A 225 1.84 -13.97 -10.13
CA VAL A 225 1.53 -15.23 -9.47
C VAL A 225 1.14 -14.94 -8.02
N LYS A 226 0.00 -15.46 -7.59
CA LYS A 226 -0.47 -15.34 -6.21
C LYS A 226 -0.49 -16.72 -5.55
N ALA A 227 0.26 -16.86 -4.46
CA ALA A 227 0.17 -18.04 -3.61
C ALA A 227 -1.13 -18.01 -2.81
N VAL A 228 -1.88 -19.12 -2.82
CA VAL A 228 -3.09 -19.28 -1.99
C VAL A 228 -2.75 -20.28 -0.88
N GLU A 229 -2.87 -19.83 0.36
CA GLU A 229 -2.64 -20.70 1.52
C GLU A 229 -3.85 -21.64 1.74
N PRO A 230 -3.66 -22.83 2.35
CA PRO A 230 -4.74 -23.79 2.54
C PRO A 230 -5.95 -23.20 3.27
N PHE A 231 -5.74 -22.37 4.29
CA PHE A 231 -6.84 -21.74 5.01
C PHE A 231 -7.64 -20.76 4.12
N GLU A 232 -6.97 -20.05 3.21
CA GLU A 232 -7.64 -19.14 2.26
C GLU A 232 -8.46 -19.94 1.26
N ALA A 233 -7.91 -21.05 0.76
CA ALA A 233 -8.60 -21.95 -0.16
C ALA A 233 -9.82 -22.61 0.50
N VAL A 234 -9.71 -23.07 1.76
CA VAL A 234 -10.84 -23.61 2.53
C VAL A 234 -11.95 -22.57 2.68
N GLU A 235 -11.61 -21.34 3.05
CA GLU A 235 -12.62 -20.29 3.23
C GLU A 235 -13.25 -19.89 1.90
N ALA A 236 -12.50 -19.82 0.81
CA ALA A 236 -13.04 -19.59 -0.53
C ALA A 236 -14.01 -20.70 -0.97
N ALA A 237 -13.63 -21.97 -0.78
CA ALA A 237 -14.47 -23.11 -1.09
C ALA A 237 -15.76 -23.13 -0.25
N LYS A 238 -15.68 -22.85 1.06
CA LYS A 238 -16.86 -22.68 1.92
C LYS A 238 -17.76 -21.54 1.46
N GLN A 239 -17.20 -20.40 1.08
CA GLN A 239 -17.97 -19.26 0.58
C GLN A 239 -18.68 -19.60 -0.73
N ALA A 240 -18.01 -20.30 -1.65
CA ALA A 240 -18.61 -20.80 -2.88
C ALA A 240 -19.75 -21.80 -2.58
N GLY A 241 -19.53 -22.76 -1.68
CA GLY A 241 -20.55 -23.71 -1.24
C GLY A 241 -21.76 -23.03 -0.60
N ASN A 242 -21.54 -22.05 0.28
CA ASN A 242 -22.60 -21.22 0.85
C ASN A 242 -23.39 -20.46 -0.23
N GLY A 243 -22.71 -19.97 -1.27
CA GLY A 243 -23.32 -19.29 -2.41
C GLY A 243 -24.22 -20.23 -3.22
N ALA A 244 -23.71 -21.41 -3.59
CA ALA A 244 -24.47 -22.44 -4.31
C ALA A 244 -25.68 -22.90 -3.50
N PHE A 245 -25.51 -23.12 -2.19
CA PHE A 245 -26.59 -23.50 -1.29
C PHE A 245 -27.71 -22.45 -1.25
N LYS A 246 -27.35 -21.17 -1.15
CA LYS A 246 -28.32 -20.06 -1.21
C LYS A 246 -29.01 -19.96 -2.57
N GLY A 247 -28.34 -20.35 -3.64
CA GLY A 247 -28.89 -20.46 -5.00
C GLY A 247 -29.74 -21.71 -5.24
N ALA A 248 -29.98 -22.53 -4.20
CA ALA A 248 -30.66 -23.84 -4.28
C ALA A 248 -29.95 -24.88 -5.18
N ASP A 249 -28.67 -24.67 -5.51
CA ASP A 249 -27.82 -25.67 -6.12
C ASP A 249 -27.14 -26.51 -5.03
N PHE A 250 -27.88 -27.48 -4.50
CA PHE A 250 -27.40 -28.33 -3.41
C PHE A 250 -26.28 -29.27 -3.85
N ALA A 251 -26.29 -29.74 -5.10
CA ALA A 251 -25.25 -30.61 -5.62
C ALA A 251 -23.91 -29.86 -5.71
N GLY A 252 -23.91 -28.67 -6.32
CA GLY A 252 -22.74 -27.81 -6.38
C GLY A 252 -22.26 -27.36 -4.99
N ALA A 253 -23.17 -27.15 -4.04
CA ALA A 253 -22.80 -26.84 -2.66
C ALA A 253 -22.03 -27.99 -1.97
N VAL A 254 -22.50 -29.24 -2.12
CA VAL A 254 -21.84 -30.42 -1.56
C VAL A 254 -20.44 -30.59 -2.15
N GLU A 255 -20.31 -30.49 -3.48
CA GLU A 255 -19.00 -30.58 -4.16
C GLU A 255 -17.99 -29.56 -3.59
N LYS A 256 -18.44 -28.33 -3.31
CA LYS A 256 -17.57 -27.28 -2.75
C LYS A 256 -17.23 -27.48 -1.27
N TYR A 257 -18.11 -28.07 -0.48
CA TYR A 257 -17.76 -28.44 0.89
C TYR A 257 -16.83 -29.66 0.95
N ASP A 258 -17.01 -30.65 0.07
CA ASP A 258 -16.10 -31.78 -0.05
C ASP A 258 -14.71 -31.32 -0.50
N GLU A 259 -14.65 -30.36 -1.44
CA GLU A 259 -13.41 -29.67 -1.81
C GLU A 259 -12.78 -29.00 -0.59
N ALA A 260 -13.54 -28.22 0.19
CA ALA A 260 -13.04 -27.57 1.41
C ALA A 260 -12.49 -28.56 2.45
N LEU A 261 -13.12 -29.73 2.59
CA LEU A 261 -12.68 -30.80 3.49
C LEU A 261 -11.41 -31.49 3.00
N SER A 262 -11.21 -31.59 1.68
CA SER A 262 -10.01 -32.19 1.08
C SER A 262 -8.74 -31.33 1.24
N ILE A 263 -8.91 -30.03 1.47
CA ILE A 263 -7.83 -29.06 1.64
C ILE A 263 -7.30 -29.03 3.10
N ALA A 264 -8.19 -29.29 4.06
CA ALA A 264 -7.95 -29.16 5.50
C ALA A 264 -7.20 -30.37 6.10
#